data_AF-A0A3P7EH11-F1
#
_entry.id   AF-A0A3P7EH11-F1
#
_cell.length_a   1.000
_cell.length_b   1.000
_cell.length_c   1.000
_cell.angle_alpha   90.00
_cell.angle_beta   90.00
_cell.angle_gamma   90.00
#
_symmetry.space_group_name_H-M   'P 1'
#
loop_
_entity.id
_entity.type
_entity.pdbx_description
1 polymer ?
#
loop_
_entity_poly.entity_id
_entity_poly.type
_entity_poly.pdbx_seq_one_letter_code
_entity_poly.pdbx_strand_id
1 'polypeptide(L)'
;DGDFIYYCKIKNGRCQKICVGCHFNDKLLYDGDRYHKDDTVFMCEVRPDKYQHKPVGCVVHDAKGKTVERIVGCKWYQQTRKSKVEQICVLENGKAVVKTLGCIFVHKGYNTLFLKPGTYTIWNQQIDGLAIGVICRVCFHFFKYQQTRKSKVEQICVLENGKAVVKTLGCIFVHKGYNTLFLKPGTYTIWNQQIDGLAIGVICRVCFHFFKFN
;
A
#
# COMPACT_ATOMS: atom_id res chain seq x y z
N ASP A 1 26.47 22.95 -5.17
CA ASP A 1 25.50 24.08 -5.14
C ASP A 1 24.46 24.09 -6.25
N GLY A 2 24.50 23.17 -7.23
CA GLY A 2 23.58 23.17 -8.37
C GLY A 2 22.11 22.87 -8.05
N ASP A 3 21.77 22.63 -6.78
CA ASP A 3 20.40 22.44 -6.29
C ASP A 3 19.73 23.76 -5.89
N PHE A 4 20.47 24.87 -5.85
CA PHE A 4 19.99 26.18 -5.39
C PHE A 4 20.50 27.32 -6.26
N ILE A 5 19.69 28.38 -6.31
CA ILE A 5 19.96 29.60 -7.06
C ILE A 5 20.40 30.67 -6.08
N TYR A 6 21.46 31.38 -6.42
CA TYR A 6 22.00 32.44 -5.57
C TYR A 6 22.12 33.75 -6.32
N TYR A 7 21.99 34.84 -5.57
CA TYR A 7 22.31 36.17 -6.05
C TYR A 7 23.34 36.82 -5.11
N CYS A 8 24.27 37.58 -5.67
CA CYS A 8 25.23 38.37 -4.89
C CYS A 8 24.59 39.69 -4.47
N LYS A 9 24.41 39.88 -3.17
CA LYS A 9 23.95 41.14 -2.57
C LYS A 9 25.14 41.91 -2.02
N ILE A 10 25.39 43.12 -2.51
CA ILE A 10 26.39 44.00 -1.91
C ILE A 10 25.76 44.69 -0.68
N LYS A 11 26.36 44.48 0.49
CA LYS A 11 26.00 45.16 1.75
C LYS A 11 27.27 45.61 2.46
N ASN A 12 27.36 46.91 2.77
CA ASN A 12 28.51 47.53 3.44
C ASN A 12 29.86 47.20 2.77
N GLY A 13 29.91 47.28 1.43
CA GLY A 13 31.11 47.00 0.65
C GLY A 13 31.49 45.52 0.53
N ARG A 14 30.71 44.59 1.12
CA ARG A 14 30.94 43.14 1.01
C ARG A 14 29.84 42.49 0.17
N CYS A 15 30.22 41.62 -0.77
CA CYS A 15 29.27 40.74 -1.45
C CYS A 15 28.86 39.61 -0.52
N GLN A 16 27.55 39.40 -0.35
CA GLN A 16 26.97 38.28 0.36
C GLN A 16 26.25 37.38 -0.63
N LYS A 17 26.50 36.07 -0.55
CA LYS A 17 25.79 35.06 -1.33
C LYS A 17 24.44 34.77 -0.67
N ILE A 18 23.35 35.12 -1.35
CA ILE A 18 21.99 34.95 -0.84
C ILE A 18 21.27 33.91 -1.69
N CYS A 19 20.72 32.87 -1.06
CA CYS A 19 19.86 31.90 -1.73
C CYS A 19 18.54 32.58 -2.09
N VAL A 20 18.10 32.45 -3.33
CA VAL A 20 16.86 33.05 -3.85
C VAL A 20 15.89 32.02 -4.42
N GLY A 21 16.31 30.77 -4.54
CA GLY A 21 15.50 29.72 -5.12
C GLY A 21 16.20 28.37 -5.15
N CYS A 22 15.52 27.41 -5.73
CA CYS A 22 15.96 26.03 -5.91
C CYS A 22 16.13 25.72 -7.39
N HIS A 23 16.91 24.71 -7.71
CA HIS A 23 17.12 24.22 -9.06
C HIS A 23 16.86 22.72 -9.11
N PHE A 24 16.05 22.29 -10.08
CA PHE A 24 15.72 20.88 -10.29
C PHE A 24 15.38 20.61 -11.76
N ASN A 25 16.01 19.61 -12.38
CA ASN A 25 15.82 19.21 -13.78
C ASN A 25 15.81 20.42 -14.75
N ASP A 26 16.86 21.24 -14.69
CA ASP A 26 17.07 22.45 -15.52
C ASP A 26 15.98 23.54 -15.36
N LYS A 27 15.14 23.42 -14.32
CA LYS A 27 14.15 24.43 -13.96
C LYS A 27 14.59 25.21 -12.75
N LEU A 28 14.44 26.53 -12.85
CA LEU A 28 14.57 27.45 -11.74
C LEU A 28 13.23 27.51 -11.00
N LEU A 29 13.27 27.29 -9.69
CA LEU A 29 12.11 27.26 -8.80
C LEU A 29 12.30 28.33 -7.71
N TYR A 30 11.24 29.05 -7.36
CA TYR A 30 11.24 30.04 -6.29
C TYR A 30 10.51 29.51 -5.05
N ASP A 31 10.59 30.25 -3.93
CA ASP A 31 9.93 29.87 -2.68
C ASP A 31 8.45 29.54 -2.89
N GLY A 32 8.03 28.34 -2.48
CA GLY A 32 6.68 27.83 -2.64
C GLY A 32 6.43 27.02 -3.92
N ASP A 33 7.32 27.07 -4.91
CA ASP A 33 7.18 26.27 -6.13
C ASP A 33 7.33 24.78 -5.83
N ARG A 34 6.47 23.97 -6.45
CA ARG A 34 6.44 22.51 -6.26
C ARG A 34 6.90 21.76 -7.50
N TYR A 35 7.50 20.61 -7.27
CA TYR A 35 7.90 19.68 -8.31
C TYR A 35 7.77 18.24 -7.86
N HIS A 36 7.70 17.31 -8.81
CA HIS A 36 7.62 15.88 -8.55
C HIS A 36 8.99 15.24 -8.73
N LYS A 37 9.39 14.41 -7.79
CA LYS A 37 10.54 13.53 -7.90
C LYS A 37 10.16 12.18 -7.31
N ASP A 38 10.18 11.15 -8.14
CA ASP A 38 9.64 9.83 -7.81
C ASP A 38 8.18 9.95 -7.30
N ASP A 39 7.85 9.31 -6.19
CA ASP A 39 6.53 9.37 -5.56
C ASP A 39 6.38 10.52 -4.54
N THR A 40 7.30 11.48 -4.52
CA THR A 40 7.29 12.61 -3.56
C THR A 40 7.14 13.96 -4.29
N VAL A 41 6.25 14.78 -3.74
CA VAL A 41 6.10 16.20 -4.07
C VAL A 41 7.04 16.98 -3.16
N PHE A 42 7.98 17.69 -3.76
CA PHE A 42 8.87 18.61 -3.07
C PHE A 42 8.43 20.04 -3.33
N MET A 43 8.75 20.92 -2.39
CA MET A 43 8.54 22.36 -2.48
C MET A 43 9.88 23.05 -2.22
N CYS A 44 10.22 24.02 -3.06
CA CYS A 44 11.34 24.90 -2.77
C CYS A 44 10.98 25.75 -1.55
N GLU A 45 11.77 25.66 -0.49
CA GLU A 45 11.63 26.49 0.69
C GLU A 45 12.88 27.38 0.82
N VAL A 46 12.67 28.69 0.79
CA VAL A 46 13.72 29.70 0.99
C VAL A 46 13.30 30.63 2.11
N ARG A 47 14.04 30.58 3.21
CA ARG A 47 13.91 31.43 4.40
C ARG A 47 15.26 32.10 4.68
N PRO A 48 15.29 33.20 5.45
CA PRO A 48 16.54 33.92 5.74
C PRO A 48 17.64 33.07 6.39
N ASP A 49 17.25 32.07 7.17
CA ASP A 49 18.11 31.19 7.97
C ASP A 49 18.25 29.77 7.40
N LYS A 50 17.33 29.37 6.51
CA LYS A 50 17.27 28.01 5.98
C LYS A 50 16.73 27.98 4.57
N TYR A 51 17.31 27.12 3.74
CA TYR A 51 16.78 26.77 2.43
C TYR A 51 16.88 25.27 2.22
N GLN A 52 15.86 24.67 1.59
CA GLN A 52 15.81 23.24 1.33
C GLN A 52 14.79 22.87 0.25
N HIS A 53 14.97 21.69 -0.32
CA HIS A 53 13.93 21.00 -1.08
C HIS A 53 13.05 20.24 -0.08
N LYS A 54 11.95 20.84 0.33
CA LYS A 54 11.10 20.32 1.41
C LYS A 54 10.11 19.29 0.86
N PRO A 55 10.12 18.03 1.32
CA PRO A 55 9.05 17.08 0.98
C PRO A 55 7.73 17.54 1.61
N VAL A 56 6.70 17.75 0.80
CA VAL A 56 5.40 18.29 1.24
C VAL A 56 4.21 17.38 0.93
N GLY A 57 4.37 16.39 0.04
CA GLY A 57 3.25 15.52 -0.32
C GLY A 57 3.67 14.26 -1.07
N CYS A 58 2.70 13.37 -1.25
CA CYS A 58 2.82 12.14 -2.00
C CYS A 58 2.22 12.35 -3.39
N VAL A 59 2.87 11.78 -4.39
CA VAL A 59 2.33 11.67 -5.75
C VAL A 59 1.50 10.39 -5.80
N VAL A 60 0.20 10.50 -6.07
CA VAL A 60 -0.70 9.34 -6.18
C VAL A 60 -1.46 9.35 -7.50
N HIS A 61 -2.00 8.21 -7.89
CA HIS A 61 -2.83 8.09 -9.08
C HIS A 61 -4.29 7.89 -8.68
N ASP A 62 -5.19 8.63 -9.33
CA ASP A 62 -6.62 8.42 -9.17
C ASP A 62 -7.12 7.19 -9.95
N ALA A 63 -8.43 6.93 -9.88
CA ALA A 63 -9.02 5.78 -10.56
C ALA A 63 -8.94 5.87 -12.10
N LYS A 64 -8.69 7.05 -12.66
CA LYS A 64 -8.49 7.28 -14.11
C LYS A 64 -7.01 7.24 -14.48
N GLY A 65 -6.11 6.99 -13.53
CA GLY A 65 -4.66 7.03 -13.72
C GLY A 65 -4.08 8.44 -13.75
N LYS A 66 -4.86 9.48 -13.44
CA LYS A 66 -4.35 10.85 -13.37
C LYS A 66 -3.55 11.05 -12.09
N THR A 67 -2.40 11.70 -12.22
CA THR A 67 -1.58 12.10 -11.09
C THR A 67 -2.28 13.16 -10.24
N VAL A 68 -2.32 12.93 -8.93
CA VAL A 68 -2.90 13.79 -7.91
C VAL A 68 -1.90 13.93 -6.77
N GLU A 69 -1.74 15.15 -6.26
CA GLU A 69 -0.92 15.40 -5.09
C GLU A 69 -1.73 15.23 -3.81
N ARG A 70 -1.13 14.58 -2.80
CA ARG A 70 -1.69 14.47 -1.45
C ARG A 70 -0.70 15.03 -0.46
N ILE A 71 -1.05 16.16 0.16
CA ILE A 71 -0.19 16.82 1.14
C ILE A 71 0.03 15.91 2.36
N VAL A 72 1.24 15.93 2.91
CA VAL A 72 1.60 15.20 4.13
C VAL A 72 0.61 15.56 5.25
N GLY A 73 0.11 14.54 5.95
CA GLY A 73 -0.91 14.66 7.00
C GLY A 73 -2.35 14.55 6.51
N CYS A 74 -2.61 14.74 5.21
CA CYS A 74 -3.97 14.57 4.68
C CYS A 74 -4.35 13.09 4.54
N LYS A 75 -5.55 12.76 4.99
CA LYS A 75 -6.20 11.46 4.77
C LYS A 75 -7.14 11.52 3.58
N TRP A 76 -7.25 10.44 2.83
CA TRP A 76 -8.24 10.30 1.75
C TRP A 76 -8.70 8.87 1.60
N TYR A 77 -9.74 8.69 0.78
CA TYR A 77 -10.27 7.38 0.42
C TYR A 77 -10.06 7.12 -1.07
N GLN A 78 -9.53 5.94 -1.40
CA GLN A 78 -9.65 5.36 -2.74
C GLN A 78 -10.89 4.46 -2.74
N GLN A 79 -11.93 4.88 -3.44
CA GLN A 79 -13.24 4.23 -3.42
C GLN A 79 -13.51 3.44 -4.70
N THR A 80 -14.03 2.24 -4.53
CA THR A 80 -14.67 1.44 -5.56
C THR A 80 -16.15 1.21 -5.20
N ARG A 81 -16.89 0.49 -6.04
CA ARG A 81 -18.29 0.13 -5.75
C ARG A 81 -18.47 -0.73 -4.49
N LYS A 82 -17.44 -1.50 -4.10
CA LYS A 82 -17.52 -2.49 -3.00
C LYS A 82 -16.52 -2.24 -1.87
N SER A 83 -15.66 -1.23 -1.99
CA SER A 83 -14.65 -0.96 -0.98
C SER A 83 -14.25 0.51 -0.93
N LYS A 84 -13.77 0.95 0.23
CA LYS A 84 -13.00 2.20 0.37
C LYS A 84 -11.70 1.87 1.07
N VAL A 85 -10.58 2.34 0.55
CA VAL A 85 -9.27 2.20 1.21
C VAL A 85 -8.90 3.54 1.79
N GLU A 86 -8.78 3.62 3.11
CA GLU A 86 -8.34 4.82 3.82
C GLU A 86 -6.81 4.88 3.78
N GLN A 87 -6.28 6.01 3.31
CA GLN A 87 -4.84 6.22 3.16
C GLN A 87 -4.45 7.59 3.73
N ILE A 88 -3.17 7.72 4.06
CA ILE A 88 -2.55 8.96 4.53
C ILE A 88 -1.19 9.12 3.88
N CYS A 89 -0.79 10.36 3.61
CA CYS A 89 0.57 10.69 3.22
C CYS A 89 1.37 11.07 4.47
N VAL A 90 2.48 10.41 4.73
CA VAL A 90 3.34 10.66 5.89
C VAL A 90 4.77 10.91 5.46
N LEU A 91 5.53 11.62 6.30
CA LEU A 91 6.96 11.82 6.06
C LEU A 91 7.76 10.73 6.78
N GLU A 92 8.56 9.98 6.02
CA GLU A 92 9.48 8.96 6.54
C GLU A 92 10.85 9.10 5.87
N ASN A 93 11.91 9.20 6.67
CA ASN A 93 13.29 9.29 6.18
C ASN A 93 13.50 10.38 5.10
N GLY A 94 12.87 11.53 5.28
CA GLY A 94 12.96 12.66 4.33
C GLY A 94 12.18 12.49 3.03
N LYS A 95 11.33 11.45 2.90
CA LYS A 95 10.46 11.21 1.75
C LYS A 95 9.00 11.14 2.16
N ALA A 96 8.10 11.52 1.26
CA ALA A 96 6.68 11.36 1.49
C ALA A 96 6.24 9.97 1.02
N VAL A 97 5.57 9.22 1.90
CA VAL A 97 5.15 7.84 1.68
C VAL A 97 3.67 7.70 1.96
N VAL A 98 2.96 7.00 1.07
CA VAL A 98 1.55 6.66 1.28
C VAL A 98 1.44 5.45 2.21
N LYS A 99 0.68 5.59 3.28
CA LYS A 99 0.31 4.49 4.18
C LYS A 99 -1.18 4.20 4.10
N THR A 100 -1.52 2.92 4.04
CA THR A 100 -2.89 2.46 4.23
C THR A 100 -3.21 2.47 5.73
N LEU A 101 -4.26 3.17 6.13
CA LEU A 101 -4.77 3.18 7.51
C LEU A 101 -5.79 2.08 7.75
N GLY A 102 -6.52 1.69 6.71
CA GLY A 102 -7.46 0.57 6.76
C GLY A 102 -8.30 0.45 5.51
N CYS A 103 -9.15 -0.56 5.48
CA CYS A 103 -10.02 -0.85 4.36
C CYS A 103 -11.44 -1.06 4.86
N ILE A 104 -12.39 -0.43 4.18
CA ILE A 104 -13.80 -0.48 4.48
C ILE A 104 -14.47 -1.32 3.40
N PHE A 105 -15.16 -2.37 3.81
CA PHE A 105 -16.07 -3.11 2.95
C PHE A 105 -17.39 -2.35 2.82
N VAL A 106 -17.85 -2.16 1.58
CA VAL A 106 -19.10 -1.48 1.27
C VAL A 106 -20.09 -2.50 0.70
N HIS A 107 -21.21 -2.70 1.41
CA HIS A 107 -22.29 -3.57 0.97
C HIS A 107 -23.57 -2.76 0.77
N LYS A 108 -24.20 -2.91 -0.41
CA LYS A 108 -25.42 -2.18 -0.80
C LYS A 108 -25.34 -0.66 -0.55
N GLY A 109 -24.14 -0.08 -0.76
CA GLY A 109 -23.89 1.36 -0.59
C GLY A 109 -23.44 1.79 0.81
N TYR A 110 -23.54 0.92 1.82
CA TYR A 110 -23.20 1.25 3.21
C TYR A 110 -21.83 0.71 3.62
N ASN A 111 -21.08 1.49 4.39
CA ASN A 111 -19.85 1.03 5.03
C ASN A 111 -20.21 -0.03 6.08
N THR A 112 -19.89 -1.29 5.84
CA THR A 112 -20.34 -2.42 6.67
C THR A 112 -19.28 -2.87 7.67
N LEU A 113 -18.00 -2.82 7.28
CA LEU A 113 -16.91 -3.37 8.07
C LEU A 113 -15.63 -2.59 7.79
N PHE A 114 -14.90 -2.26 8.85
CA PHE A 114 -13.54 -1.72 8.77
C PHE A 114 -12.52 -2.82 9.13
N LEU A 115 -11.48 -2.95 8.32
CA LEU A 115 -10.38 -3.87 8.52
C LEU A 115 -9.08 -3.07 8.67
N LYS A 116 -8.28 -3.44 9.67
CA LYS A 116 -6.92 -2.92 9.81
C LYS A 116 -6.03 -3.45 8.67
N PRO A 117 -4.99 -2.72 8.24
CA PRO A 117 -4.08 -3.17 7.19
C PRO A 117 -3.44 -4.52 7.57
N GLY A 118 -3.33 -5.41 6.60
CA GLY A 118 -2.80 -6.77 6.80
C GLY A 118 -3.76 -7.74 7.46
N THR A 119 -5.00 -7.35 7.74
CA THR A 119 -6.02 -8.22 8.34
C THR A 119 -7.07 -8.66 7.33
N TYR A 120 -7.74 -9.77 7.62
CA TYR A 120 -8.85 -10.30 6.83
C TYR A 120 -9.95 -10.79 7.76
N THR A 121 -11.16 -10.93 7.22
CA THR A 121 -12.24 -11.66 7.89
C THR A 121 -13.14 -12.34 6.86
N ILE A 122 -13.73 -13.46 7.29
CA ILE A 122 -14.63 -14.30 6.51
C ILE A 122 -15.88 -14.52 7.36
N TRP A 123 -17.05 -14.33 6.77
CA TRP A 123 -18.33 -14.63 7.43
C TRP A 123 -19.36 -15.11 6.41
N ASN A 124 -20.42 -15.76 6.89
CA ASN A 124 -21.56 -16.13 6.05
C ASN A 124 -22.60 -15.02 6.09
N GLN A 125 -23.09 -14.61 4.92
CA GLN A 125 -24.26 -13.74 4.85
C GLN A 125 -25.48 -14.47 5.41
N GLN A 126 -26.22 -13.77 6.28
CA GLN A 126 -27.39 -14.35 6.95
C GLN A 126 -28.52 -14.74 5.99
N ILE A 127 -28.63 -14.06 4.83
CA ILE A 127 -29.78 -14.21 3.92
C ILE A 127 -29.60 -15.41 2.98
N ASP A 128 -28.43 -15.54 2.34
CA ASP A 128 -28.21 -16.58 1.31
C ASP A 128 -27.22 -17.68 1.74
N GLY A 129 -26.66 -17.59 2.96
CA GLY A 129 -25.61 -18.49 3.43
C GLY A 129 -24.25 -18.32 2.72
N LEU A 130 -24.14 -17.37 1.80
CA LEU A 130 -22.93 -17.12 1.02
C LEU A 130 -21.78 -16.65 1.91
N ALA A 131 -20.66 -17.37 1.87
CA ALA A 131 -19.42 -16.96 2.53
C ALA A 131 -18.79 -15.77 1.81
N ILE A 132 -18.62 -14.65 2.51
CA ILE A 132 -17.89 -13.47 2.05
C ILE A 132 -16.56 -13.41 2.80
N GLY A 133 -15.47 -13.35 2.04
CA GLY A 133 -14.15 -13.03 2.54
C GLY A 133 -13.68 -11.67 2.05
N VAL A 134 -13.23 -10.81 2.97
CA VAL A 134 -12.57 -9.55 2.64
C VAL A 134 -11.23 -9.45 3.35
N ILE A 135 -10.27 -8.84 2.67
CA ILE A 135 -8.92 -8.63 3.15
C ILE A 135 -8.54 -7.17 2.95
N CYS A 136 -7.91 -6.57 3.96
CA CYS A 136 -7.29 -5.26 3.84
C CYS A 136 -5.80 -5.41 3.62
N ARG A 137 -5.34 -5.03 2.43
CA ARG A 137 -3.92 -5.16 2.06
C ARG A 137 -3.16 -3.88 2.38
N VAL A 138 -1.90 -4.05 2.77
CA VAL A 138 -0.92 -2.96 2.73
C VAL A 138 -0.43 -2.89 1.29
N CYS A 139 -0.77 -1.84 0.55
CA CYS A 139 -0.36 -1.72 -0.85
C CYS A 139 1.16 -1.57 -0.93
N PHE A 140 1.87 -2.62 -1.36
CA PHE A 140 3.26 -2.48 -1.78
C PHE A 140 3.68 -3.33 -3.00
N HIS A 141 2.89 -4.29 -3.52
CA HIS A 141 3.45 -5.23 -4.49
C HIS A 141 2.43 -5.90 -5.44
N PHE A 142 2.95 -6.34 -6.59
CA PHE A 142 2.28 -7.16 -7.59
C PHE A 142 2.17 -8.63 -7.11
N PHE A 143 1.01 -9.25 -7.39
CA PHE A 143 0.67 -10.61 -6.94
C PHE A 143 0.57 -11.58 -8.11
N LYS A 144 1.02 -12.83 -7.88
CA LYS A 144 0.77 -13.98 -8.74
C LYS A 144 0.02 -15.04 -7.96
N TYR A 145 -1.01 -15.63 -8.57
CA TYR A 145 -1.71 -16.79 -8.02
C TYR A 145 -1.20 -18.06 -8.70
N GLN A 146 -0.89 -19.09 -7.91
CA GLN A 146 -0.82 -20.46 -8.40
C GLN A 146 -2.07 -21.21 -7.90
N GLN A 147 -2.92 -21.66 -8.83
CA GLN A 147 -4.20 -22.29 -8.53
C GLN A 147 -4.17 -23.78 -8.87
N THR A 148 -4.65 -24.60 -7.94
CA THR A 148 -5.10 -25.97 -8.18
C THR A 148 -6.62 -26.05 -8.00
N ARG A 149 -7.25 -27.21 -8.30
CA ARG A 149 -8.70 -27.41 -8.09
C ARG A 149 -9.14 -27.24 -6.62
N LYS A 150 -8.24 -27.44 -5.66
CA LYS A 150 -8.56 -27.45 -4.21
C LYS A 150 -7.80 -26.41 -3.39
N SER A 151 -6.84 -25.71 -3.99
CA SER A 151 -6.04 -24.70 -3.29
C SER A 151 -5.65 -23.56 -4.20
N LYS A 152 -5.48 -22.37 -3.63
CA LYS A 152 -4.81 -21.24 -4.27
C LYS A 152 -3.66 -20.83 -3.36
N VAL A 153 -2.44 -20.76 -3.89
CA VAL A 153 -1.30 -20.18 -3.19
C VAL A 153 -1.21 -18.72 -3.59
N GLU A 154 -1.20 -17.84 -2.60
CA GLU A 154 -1.06 -16.41 -2.79
C GLU A 154 0.40 -16.02 -2.59
N GLN A 155 1.02 -15.52 -3.66
CA GLN A 155 2.41 -15.11 -3.68
C GLN A 155 2.54 -13.64 -4.07
N ILE A 156 3.55 -13.00 -3.50
CA ILE A 156 3.91 -11.61 -3.74
C ILE A 156 5.35 -11.57 -4.25
N CYS A 157 5.65 -10.76 -5.25
CA CYS A 157 7.03 -10.46 -5.61
C CYS A 157 7.46 -9.19 -4.87
N VAL A 158 8.48 -9.27 -4.03
CA VAL A 158 9.07 -8.13 -3.32
C VAL A 158 10.48 -7.83 -3.80
N LEU A 159 10.88 -6.55 -3.84
CA LEU A 159 12.25 -6.15 -4.15
C LEU A 159 13.06 -6.07 -2.85
N GLU A 160 14.02 -6.99 -2.68
CA GLU A 160 14.94 -7.03 -1.55
C GLU A 160 16.38 -6.95 -2.08
N ASN A 161 17.16 -5.98 -1.60
CA ASN A 161 18.57 -5.77 -1.98
C ASN A 161 18.80 -5.75 -3.51
N GLY A 162 17.90 -5.08 -4.24
CA GLY A 162 17.97 -4.99 -5.71
C GLY A 162 17.57 -6.26 -6.47
N LYS A 163 17.08 -7.31 -5.78
CA LYS A 163 16.58 -8.54 -6.40
C LYS A 163 15.09 -8.72 -6.14
N ALA A 164 14.37 -9.22 -7.14
CA ALA A 164 12.97 -9.63 -6.96
C ALA A 164 12.90 -11.00 -6.28
N VAL A 165 12.28 -11.06 -5.10
CA VAL A 165 12.10 -12.25 -4.27
C VAL A 165 10.61 -12.58 -4.19
N VAL A 166 10.24 -13.82 -4.50
CA VAL A 166 8.86 -14.29 -4.32
C VAL A 166 8.65 -14.71 -2.86
N LYS A 167 7.69 -14.08 -2.17
CA LYS A 167 7.24 -14.49 -0.85
C LYS A 167 5.84 -15.08 -0.93
N THR A 168 5.60 -16.16 -0.20
CA THR A 168 4.24 -16.68 -0.03
C THR A 168 3.55 -15.84 1.04
N LEU A 169 2.40 -15.24 0.72
CA LEU A 169 1.59 -14.50 1.69
C LEU A 169 0.66 -15.41 2.48
N GLY A 170 0.25 -16.51 1.87
CA GLY A 170 -0.62 -17.48 2.47
C GLY A 170 -1.26 -18.38 1.43
N CYS A 171 -2.12 -19.24 1.92
CA CYS A 171 -2.72 -20.29 1.13
C CYS A 171 -4.22 -20.30 1.40
N ILE A 172 -5.01 -20.33 0.33
CA ILE A 172 -6.45 -20.39 0.39
C ILE A 172 -6.88 -21.82 0.08
N PHE A 173 -7.57 -22.44 1.02
CA PHE A 173 -8.25 -23.70 0.79
C PHE A 173 -9.58 -23.45 0.06
N VAL A 174 -9.81 -24.22 -1.01
CA VAL A 174 -11.03 -24.14 -1.82
C VAL A 174 -11.81 -25.43 -1.65
N HIS A 175 -13.00 -25.34 -1.04
CA HIS A 175 -13.92 -26.46 -0.88
C HIS A 175 -15.14 -26.27 -1.78
N LYS A 176 -15.47 -27.28 -2.60
CA LYS A 176 -16.61 -27.24 -3.55
C LYS A 176 -16.65 -25.97 -4.43
N GLY A 177 -15.48 -25.45 -4.80
CA GLY A 177 -15.36 -24.23 -5.61
C GLY A 177 -15.31 -22.91 -4.83
N TYR A 178 -15.54 -22.93 -3.52
CA TYR A 178 -15.57 -21.73 -2.67
C TYR A 178 -14.28 -21.57 -1.87
N ASN A 179 -13.73 -20.35 -1.85
CA ASN A 179 -12.61 -19.99 -0.96
C ASN A 179 -13.10 -20.09 0.49
N THR A 180 -12.68 -21.13 1.21
CA THR A 180 -13.24 -21.49 2.52
C THR A 180 -12.38 -20.98 3.67
N LEU A 181 -11.06 -21.04 3.51
CA LEU A 181 -10.12 -20.75 4.58
C LEU A 181 -8.84 -20.15 4.03
N PHE A 182 -8.30 -19.14 4.70
CA PHE A 182 -6.96 -18.62 4.46
C PHE A 182 -6.02 -19.04 5.59
N LEU A 183 -4.84 -19.50 5.23
CA LEU A 183 -3.77 -19.90 6.14
C LEU A 183 -2.53 -19.04 5.91
N LYS A 184 -1.95 -18.54 7.00
CA LYS A 184 -0.65 -17.87 6.94
C LYS A 184 0.46 -18.90 6.60
N PRO A 185 1.56 -18.49 5.97
CA PRO A 185 2.69 -19.38 5.68
C PRO A 185 3.21 -20.01 6.97
N GLY A 186 3.52 -21.30 6.92
CA GLY A 186 3.98 -22.09 8.06
C GLY A 186 2.87 -22.57 9.00
N THR A 187 1.62 -22.14 8.80
CA THR A 187 0.49 -22.55 9.65
C THR A 187 -0.26 -23.75 9.06
N TYR A 188 -0.88 -24.54 9.93
CA TYR A 188 -1.81 -25.60 9.55
C TYR A 188 -3.07 -25.50 10.40
N THR A 189 -4.14 -26.13 9.92
CA THR A 189 -5.32 -26.39 10.73
C THR A 189 -5.94 -27.73 10.33
N ILE A 190 -6.58 -28.37 11.28
CA ILE A 190 -7.33 -29.62 11.09
C ILE A 190 -8.73 -29.38 11.65
N TRP A 191 -9.77 -29.81 10.93
CA TRP A 191 -11.14 -29.80 11.41
C TRP A 191 -11.92 -30.98 10.84
N ASN A 192 -13.01 -31.35 11.51
CA ASN A 192 -13.93 -32.37 10.99
C ASN A 192 -15.03 -31.67 10.18
N GLN A 193 -15.33 -32.19 8.99
CA GLN A 193 -16.50 -31.76 8.24
C GLN A 193 -17.77 -32.11 9.02
N GLN A 194 -18.68 -31.14 9.14
CA GLN A 194 -19.93 -31.32 9.88
C GLN A 194 -20.87 -32.38 9.29
N ILE A 195 -20.74 -32.68 7.99
CA ILE A 195 -21.72 -33.52 7.27
C ILE A 195 -21.39 -35.01 7.40
N ASP A 196 -20.12 -35.39 7.28
CA ASP A 196 -19.68 -36.79 7.24
C ASP A 196 -18.61 -37.13 8.29
N GLY A 197 -18.25 -36.17 9.15
CA GLY A 197 -17.21 -36.33 10.17
C GLY A 197 -15.79 -36.39 9.62
N LEU A 198 -15.60 -36.20 8.30
CA LEU A 198 -14.29 -36.34 7.66
C LEU A 198 -13.30 -35.30 8.19
N ALA A 199 -12.19 -35.76 8.77
CA ALA A 199 -11.09 -34.90 9.17
C ALA A 199 -10.36 -34.34 7.94
N ILE A 200 -10.39 -33.01 7.78
CA ILE A 200 -9.64 -32.27 6.77
C ILE A 200 -8.47 -31.56 7.45
N GLY A 201 -7.25 -31.91 7.04
CA GLY A 201 -6.04 -31.18 7.38
C GLY A 201 -5.52 -30.37 6.20
N VAL A 202 -5.26 -29.08 6.43
CA VAL A 202 -4.59 -28.22 5.44
C VAL A 202 -3.41 -27.51 6.10
N ILE A 203 -2.28 -27.51 5.38
CA ILE A 203 -1.05 -26.88 5.81
C ILE A 203 -0.55 -25.93 4.72
N CYS A 204 -0.26 -24.69 5.10
CA CYS A 204 0.33 -23.70 4.21
C CYS A 204 1.85 -23.77 4.26
N ARG A 205 2.45 -24.51 3.33
CA ARG A 205 3.89 -24.47 3.05
C ARG A 205 4.14 -23.72 1.74
N VAL A 206 5.39 -23.32 1.52
CA VAL A 206 5.88 -22.76 0.24
C VAL A 206 5.49 -23.67 -0.95
N CYS A 207 5.37 -24.98 -0.69
CA CYS A 207 4.68 -25.94 -1.55
C CYS A 207 3.45 -26.50 -0.79
N PHE A 208 2.23 -26.09 -1.16
CA PHE A 208 1.00 -26.50 -0.47
C PHE A 208 0.75 -28.01 -0.62
N HIS A 209 0.57 -28.73 0.50
CA HIS A 209 0.23 -30.15 0.51
C HIS A 209 -1.08 -30.38 1.26
N PHE A 210 -1.88 -31.32 0.75
CA PHE A 210 -3.15 -31.73 1.34
C PHE A 210 -2.96 -33.09 2.03
N PHE A 211 -3.41 -33.22 3.28
CA PHE A 211 -3.43 -34.50 3.98
C PHE A 211 -4.88 -34.85 4.28
N LYS A 212 -5.30 -36.02 3.77
CA LYS A 212 -6.55 -36.65 4.18
C LYS A 212 -6.17 -37.70 5.22
N PHE A 213 -6.66 -37.55 6.44
CA PHE A 213 -6.51 -38.58 7.47
C PHE A 213 -7.63 -39.59 7.23
N ASN A 214 -7.26 -40.83 6.93
CA ASN A 214 -8.17 -41.97 6.99
C ASN A 214 -8.16 -42.52 8.41
#